data_AF-A0A838K312-F1
#
_entry.id   AF-A0A838K312-F1
#
_cell.length_a   1.000
_cell.length_b   1.000
_cell.length_c   1.000
_cell.angle_alpha   90.00
_cell.angle_beta   90.00
_cell.angle_gamma   90.00
#
_symmetry.space_group_name_H-M   'P 1'
#
loop_
_entity.id
_entity.type
_entity.pdbx_description
1 polymer ?
#
loop_
_entity_poly.entity_id
_entity_poly.type
_entity_poly.pdbx_seq_one_letter_code
_entity_poly.pdbx_strand_id
1 'polypeptide(L)'
;MLLQSFEEDRCDAYTSDRSQLAGLRSALPDGADSVRILDEVFSKEPLGPAVREGEADLFDAVNWAVLTLIAAEEFGVTSDNVEDMTSSEDPAILAFLGQAGGVEGAVLDPGLGLEPDFAVDVISAVGNYEEIYERNIAPLEIPRELNSLYTDGGLLYAPPYR
;
A
#
# COMPACT_ATOMS: atom_id res chain seq x y z
N MET A 1 7.03 -26.35 7.66
CA MET A 1 7.06 -27.34 8.76
C MET A 1 6.01 -27.09 9.85
N LEU A 2 5.58 -25.84 10.11
CA LEU A 2 4.48 -25.57 11.06
C LEU A 2 3.08 -25.75 10.43
N LEU A 3 2.83 -25.18 9.24
CA LEU A 3 1.54 -25.32 8.53
C LEU A 3 1.15 -26.79 8.31
N GLN A 4 2.07 -27.60 7.78
CA GLN A 4 1.86 -29.04 7.60
C GLN A 4 1.46 -29.76 8.88
N SER A 5 1.98 -29.35 10.05
CA SER A 5 1.61 -29.99 11.32
C SER A 5 0.18 -29.63 11.73
N PHE A 6 -0.30 -28.45 11.38
CA PHE A 6 -1.70 -28.07 11.53
C PHE A 6 -2.60 -28.81 10.54
N GLU A 7 -2.20 -28.93 9.27
CA GLU A 7 -2.93 -29.70 8.23
C GLU A 7 -3.04 -31.20 8.54
N GLU A 8 -2.06 -31.77 9.25
CA GLU A 8 -2.05 -33.18 9.66
C GLU A 8 -2.71 -33.41 11.03
N ASP A 9 -3.51 -32.46 11.54
CA ASP A 9 -4.19 -32.50 12.84
C ASP A 9 -3.24 -32.73 14.04
N ARG A 10 -1.95 -32.38 13.91
CA ARG A 10 -0.98 -32.45 15.02
C ARG A 10 -0.98 -31.18 15.87
N CYS A 11 -1.68 -30.14 15.43
CA CYS A 11 -1.88 -28.89 16.17
C CYS A 11 -3.36 -28.50 16.08
N ASP A 12 -3.98 -28.17 17.20
CA ASP A 12 -5.39 -27.76 17.23
C ASP A 12 -5.62 -26.34 16.66
N ALA A 13 -4.57 -25.52 16.60
CA ALA A 13 -4.62 -24.14 16.13
C ALA A 13 -3.29 -23.69 15.51
N TYR A 14 -3.38 -22.67 14.65
CA TYR A 14 -2.26 -21.98 14.04
C TYR A 14 -2.44 -20.46 14.22
N THR A 15 -1.37 -19.74 14.54
CA THR A 15 -1.42 -18.29 14.77
C THR A 15 -0.43 -17.57 13.88
N SER A 16 -0.85 -16.43 13.32
CA SER A 16 -0.01 -15.47 12.60
C SER A 16 -0.78 -14.16 12.39
N ASP A 17 -0.24 -13.24 11.61
CA ASP A 17 -0.93 -12.04 11.14
C ASP A 17 -2.23 -12.41 10.41
N ARG A 18 -3.29 -11.63 10.63
CA ARG A 18 -4.63 -11.91 10.06
C ARG A 18 -4.60 -12.03 8.52
N SER A 19 -3.82 -11.18 7.87
CA SER A 19 -3.63 -11.21 6.41
C SER A 19 -2.93 -12.49 5.95
N GLN A 20 -1.90 -12.93 6.67
CA GLN A 20 -1.21 -14.18 6.37
C GLN A 20 -2.13 -15.39 6.62
N LEU A 21 -2.90 -15.40 7.71
CA LEU A 21 -3.88 -16.44 7.98
C LEU A 21 -4.93 -16.56 6.86
N ALA A 22 -5.41 -15.44 6.33
CA ALA A 22 -6.34 -15.44 5.20
C ALA A 22 -5.72 -16.01 3.92
N GLY A 23 -4.46 -15.64 3.62
CA GLY A 23 -3.72 -16.22 2.51
C GLY A 23 -3.51 -17.73 2.67
N LEU A 24 -3.08 -18.18 3.86
CA LEU A 24 -2.91 -19.60 4.18
C LEU A 24 -4.23 -20.37 4.04
N ARG A 25 -5.32 -19.84 4.61
CA ARG A 25 -6.67 -20.42 4.53
C ARG A 25 -7.12 -20.61 3.08
N SER A 26 -6.88 -19.63 2.21
CA SER A 26 -7.26 -19.71 0.79
C SER A 26 -6.57 -20.84 0.02
N ALA A 27 -5.42 -21.32 0.51
CA ALA A 27 -4.59 -22.33 -0.13
C ALA A 27 -4.69 -23.73 0.52
N LEU A 28 -5.54 -23.91 1.54
CA LEU A 28 -5.65 -25.19 2.23
C LEU A 28 -6.21 -26.29 1.30
N PRO A 29 -5.68 -27.52 1.36
CA PRO A 29 -6.12 -28.63 0.51
C PRO A 29 -7.61 -28.96 0.65
N ASP A 30 -8.15 -28.85 1.86
CA ASP A 30 -9.55 -29.15 2.18
C ASP A 30 -10.49 -27.95 1.96
N GLY A 31 -9.97 -26.87 1.38
CA GLY A 31 -10.70 -25.63 1.08
C GLY A 31 -10.74 -24.63 2.23
N ALA A 32 -11.05 -23.37 1.90
CA ALA A 32 -11.02 -22.26 2.86
C ALA A 32 -12.02 -22.40 4.03
N ASP A 33 -13.14 -23.09 3.80
CA ASP A 33 -14.19 -23.31 4.80
C ASP A 33 -13.86 -24.40 5.83
N SER A 34 -12.77 -25.15 5.61
CA SER A 34 -12.31 -26.20 6.54
C SER A 34 -11.83 -25.64 7.88
N VAL A 35 -11.47 -24.35 7.92
CA VAL A 35 -10.97 -23.66 9.11
C VAL A 35 -11.61 -22.29 9.28
N ARG A 36 -11.69 -21.82 10.53
CA ARG A 36 -12.15 -20.48 10.86
C ARG A 36 -11.02 -19.65 11.43
N ILE A 37 -10.83 -18.44 10.91
CA ILE A 37 -10.05 -17.40 11.57
C ILE A 37 -10.93 -16.80 12.66
N LEU A 38 -10.44 -16.81 13.90
CA LEU A 38 -11.15 -16.23 15.04
C LEU A 38 -11.16 -14.70 14.98
N ASP A 39 -12.13 -14.08 15.65
CA ASP A 39 -12.36 -12.62 15.58
C ASP A 39 -11.39 -11.84 16.48
N GLU A 40 -10.76 -12.52 17.45
CA GLU A 40 -9.84 -11.93 18.41
C GLU A 40 -8.49 -11.55 17.77
N VAL A 41 -8.08 -10.30 17.97
CA VAL A 41 -6.77 -9.78 17.58
C VAL A 41 -5.95 -9.49 18.84
N PHE A 42 -4.81 -10.17 18.98
CA PHE A 42 -3.98 -10.11 20.19
C PHE A 42 -2.79 -9.16 20.12
N SER A 43 -2.41 -8.68 18.93
CA SER A 43 -1.24 -7.82 18.72
C SER A 43 -1.51 -6.70 17.70
N LYS A 44 -0.55 -5.77 17.58
CA LYS A 44 -0.55 -4.67 16.61
C LYS A 44 0.62 -4.87 15.66
N GLU A 45 0.35 -5.19 14.41
CA GLU A 45 1.35 -5.57 13.42
C GLU A 45 1.32 -4.63 12.20
N PRO A 46 1.85 -3.39 12.32
CA PRO A 46 1.91 -2.44 11.20
C PRO A 46 3.01 -2.86 10.23
N LEU A 47 2.65 -3.62 9.20
CA LEU A 47 3.58 -4.08 8.18
C LEU A 47 4.04 -2.92 7.29
N GLY A 48 5.34 -2.74 7.17
CA GLY A 48 5.94 -1.73 6.31
C GLY A 48 7.29 -2.20 5.75
N PRO A 49 7.79 -1.55 4.69
CA PRO A 49 9.12 -1.82 4.18
C PRO A 49 10.19 -1.58 5.25
N ALA A 50 11.25 -2.40 5.22
CA ALA A 50 12.41 -2.23 6.09
C ALA A 50 13.66 -2.02 5.24
N VAL A 51 14.49 -1.07 5.67
CA VAL A 51 15.80 -0.78 5.08
C VAL A 51 16.87 -0.89 6.16
N ARG A 52 18.15 -0.95 5.76
CA ARG A 52 19.26 -1.00 6.72
C ARG A 52 19.45 0.37 7.37
N GLU A 53 19.79 0.37 8.65
CA GLU A 53 20.20 1.59 9.34
C GLU A 53 21.43 2.23 8.65
N GLY A 54 21.43 3.56 8.54
CA GLY A 54 22.49 4.33 7.89
C GLY A 54 22.30 4.57 6.39
N GLU A 55 21.28 3.99 5.77
CA GLU A 55 20.95 4.18 4.35
C GLU A 55 19.80 5.21 4.19
N ALA A 56 20.07 6.48 4.51
CA ALA A 56 19.06 7.54 4.53
C ALA A 56 18.39 7.76 3.16
N ASP A 57 19.18 7.86 2.08
CA ASP A 57 18.64 8.08 0.74
C ASP A 57 17.70 6.94 0.30
N LEU A 58 18.05 5.70 0.64
CA LEU A 58 17.20 4.53 0.36
C LEU A 58 15.94 4.53 1.23
N PHE A 59 16.07 4.90 2.51
CA PHE A 59 14.92 5.06 3.39
C PHE A 59 13.93 6.08 2.82
N ASP A 60 14.42 7.25 2.42
CA ASP A 60 13.58 8.33 1.90
C ASP A 60 12.90 7.90 0.59
N ALA A 61 13.63 7.29 -0.34
CA ALA A 61 13.06 6.78 -1.59
C ALA A 61 11.97 5.72 -1.36
N VAL A 62 12.21 4.74 -0.49
CA VAL A 62 11.23 3.69 -0.16
C VAL A 62 10.00 4.26 0.54
N ASN A 63 10.22 5.16 1.49
CA ASN A 63 9.14 5.81 2.22
C ASN A 63 8.26 6.65 1.27
N TRP A 64 8.86 7.47 0.42
CA TRP A 64 8.13 8.28 -0.56
C TRP A 64 7.43 7.45 -1.63
N ALA A 65 7.98 6.30 -2.04
CA ALA A 65 7.27 5.39 -2.92
C ALA A 65 5.96 4.90 -2.27
N VAL A 66 5.97 4.52 -0.99
CA VAL A 66 4.74 4.10 -0.28
C VAL A 66 3.76 5.27 -0.12
N LEU A 67 4.24 6.45 0.28
CA LEU A 67 3.40 7.64 0.44
C LEU A 67 2.77 8.07 -0.89
N THR A 68 3.48 7.91 -2.00
CA THR A 68 2.97 8.19 -3.34
C THR A 68 1.76 7.33 -3.68
N LEU A 69 1.80 6.02 -3.37
CA LEU A 69 0.68 5.12 -3.63
C LEU A 69 -0.58 5.54 -2.86
N ILE A 70 -0.40 5.98 -1.60
CA ILE A 70 -1.50 6.46 -0.75
C ILE A 70 -2.04 7.80 -1.25
N ALA A 71 -1.16 8.76 -1.58
CA ALA A 71 -1.56 10.06 -2.10
C ALA A 71 -2.27 9.95 -3.45
N ALA A 72 -1.80 9.05 -4.33
CA ALA A 72 -2.43 8.79 -5.61
C ALA A 72 -3.88 8.31 -5.44
N GLU A 73 -4.13 7.40 -4.48
CA GLU A 73 -5.47 6.96 -4.15
C GLU A 73 -6.33 8.14 -3.65
N GLU A 74 -5.81 8.95 -2.73
CA GLU A 74 -6.51 10.12 -2.20
C GLU A 74 -6.88 11.14 -3.29
N PHE A 75 -6.01 11.33 -4.29
CA PHE A 75 -6.26 12.21 -5.43
C PHE A 75 -7.08 11.57 -6.56
N GLY A 76 -7.39 10.27 -6.47
CA GLY A 76 -8.04 9.53 -7.57
C GLY A 76 -7.17 9.37 -8.81
N VAL A 77 -5.85 9.43 -8.65
CA VAL A 77 -4.86 9.16 -9.70
C VAL A 77 -4.61 7.65 -9.73
N THR A 78 -4.75 7.05 -10.91
CA THR A 78 -4.64 5.61 -11.15
C THR A 78 -3.60 5.31 -12.21
N SER A 79 -3.21 4.04 -12.34
CA SER A 79 -2.35 3.60 -13.45
C SER A 79 -2.94 3.93 -14.83
N ASP A 80 -4.27 3.99 -14.95
CA ASP A 80 -4.97 4.29 -16.21
C ASP A 80 -5.01 5.78 -16.57
N ASN A 81 -4.90 6.70 -15.60
CA ASN A 81 -5.09 8.14 -15.83
C ASN A 81 -3.89 9.02 -15.48
N VAL A 82 -2.81 8.45 -14.91
CA VAL A 82 -1.68 9.23 -14.40
C VAL A 82 -1.01 10.09 -15.48
N GLU A 83 -0.91 9.59 -16.71
CA GLU A 83 -0.38 10.37 -17.84
C GLU A 83 -1.23 11.62 -18.11
N ASP A 84 -2.56 11.49 -18.14
CA ASP A 84 -3.48 12.62 -18.35
C ASP A 84 -3.41 13.62 -17.19
N MET A 85 -3.28 13.12 -15.96
CA MET A 85 -3.21 13.92 -14.74
C MET A 85 -1.96 14.81 -14.65
N THR A 86 -0.92 14.55 -15.46
CA THR A 86 0.23 15.47 -15.59
C THR A 86 -0.17 16.84 -16.17
N SER A 87 -1.37 16.95 -16.74
CA SER A 87 -1.95 18.19 -17.27
C SER A 87 -3.18 18.68 -16.48
N SER A 88 -3.36 18.18 -15.26
CA SER A 88 -4.48 18.54 -14.38
C SER A 88 -4.59 20.05 -14.14
N GLU A 89 -5.81 20.56 -13.99
CA GLU A 89 -6.06 21.94 -13.57
C GLU A 89 -5.87 22.13 -12.06
N ASP A 90 -5.74 21.04 -11.28
CA ASP A 90 -5.50 21.08 -9.84
C ASP A 90 -3.99 21.24 -9.54
N PRO A 91 -3.54 22.37 -8.97
CA PRO A 91 -2.14 22.59 -8.64
C PRO A 91 -1.59 21.59 -7.61
N ALA A 92 -2.43 20.98 -6.76
CA ALA A 92 -2.00 19.96 -5.81
C ALA A 92 -1.62 18.66 -6.54
N ILE A 93 -2.39 18.26 -7.55
CA ILE A 93 -2.09 17.09 -8.40
C ILE A 93 -0.83 17.36 -9.24
N LEU A 94 -0.71 18.56 -9.82
CA LEU A 94 0.50 18.94 -10.57
C LEU A 94 1.76 18.90 -9.69
N ALA A 95 1.70 19.45 -8.47
CA ALA A 95 2.81 19.39 -7.52
C ALA A 95 3.17 17.95 -7.15
N PHE A 96 2.17 17.13 -6.85
CA PHE A 96 2.33 15.72 -6.52
C PHE A 96 3.00 14.92 -7.64
N LEU A 97 2.65 15.20 -8.90
CA LEU A 97 3.21 14.52 -10.07
C LEU A 97 4.49 15.17 -10.61
N GLY A 98 5.11 16.10 -9.88
CA GLY A 98 6.36 16.74 -10.28
C GLY A 98 6.23 17.68 -11.49
N GLN A 99 5.05 18.23 -11.75
CA GLN A 99 4.76 19.06 -12.91
C GLN A 99 4.86 20.55 -12.60
N ALA A 100 5.26 21.34 -13.60
CA ALA A 100 5.25 22.80 -13.49
C ALA A 100 3.80 23.31 -13.35
N GLY A 101 3.61 24.41 -12.60
CA GLY A 101 2.26 24.92 -12.30
C GLY A 101 1.62 24.33 -11.04
N GLY A 102 2.35 23.51 -10.28
CA GLY A 102 1.94 23.07 -8.95
C GLY A 102 1.90 24.18 -7.89
N VAL A 103 1.84 23.79 -6.61
CA VAL A 103 1.99 24.72 -5.47
C VAL A 103 3.33 25.46 -5.63
N GLU A 104 3.30 26.80 -5.69
CA GLU A 104 4.43 27.69 -6.00
C GLU A 104 4.84 27.83 -7.48
N GLY A 105 4.22 27.08 -8.39
CA GLY A 105 4.35 27.24 -9.85
C GLY A 105 5.65 26.69 -10.47
N ALA A 106 6.63 26.30 -9.65
CA ALA A 106 7.82 25.57 -10.08
C ALA A 106 7.64 24.05 -9.90
N VAL A 107 8.51 23.27 -10.53
CA VAL A 107 8.63 21.82 -10.25
C VAL A 107 9.26 21.65 -8.87
N LEU A 108 8.58 20.93 -7.98
CA LEU A 108 9.09 20.60 -6.65
C LEU A 108 10.02 19.39 -6.73
N ASP A 109 11.31 19.59 -6.48
CA ASP A 109 12.26 18.49 -6.30
C ASP A 109 12.22 18.03 -4.83
N PRO A 110 11.83 16.78 -4.54
CA PRO A 110 11.76 16.27 -3.17
C PRO A 110 13.14 15.97 -2.55
N GLY A 111 14.23 16.11 -3.31
CA GLY A 111 15.60 15.88 -2.82
C GLY A 111 15.94 14.39 -2.65
N LEU A 112 15.22 13.49 -3.35
CA LEU A 112 15.38 12.04 -3.22
C LEU A 112 16.49 11.45 -4.11
N GLY A 113 17.14 12.28 -4.92
CA GLY A 113 18.06 11.80 -5.96
C GLY A 113 17.35 11.06 -7.10
N LEU A 114 16.04 11.21 -7.22
CA LEU A 114 15.18 10.72 -8.30
C LEU A 114 14.73 11.91 -9.17
N GLU A 115 14.19 11.61 -10.35
CA GLU A 115 13.55 12.64 -11.16
C GLU A 115 12.30 13.19 -10.43
N PRO A 116 11.98 14.49 -10.53
CA PRO A 116 10.87 15.08 -9.78
C PRO A 116 9.49 14.44 -10.05
N ASP A 117 9.33 13.82 -11.21
CA ASP A 117 8.12 13.13 -11.66
C ASP A 117 8.10 11.63 -11.32
N PHE A 118 8.97 11.13 -10.43
CA PHE A 118 9.00 9.71 -10.04
C PHE A 118 7.64 9.16 -9.58
N ALA A 119 6.73 10.02 -9.09
CA ALA A 119 5.38 9.63 -8.73
C ALA A 119 4.61 9.05 -9.94
N VAL A 120 4.79 9.65 -11.12
CA VAL A 120 4.24 9.16 -12.39
C VAL A 120 4.75 7.75 -12.68
N ASP A 121 6.05 7.52 -12.53
CA ASP A 121 6.66 6.20 -12.76
C ASP A 121 6.14 5.14 -11.80
N VAL A 122 6.06 5.46 -10.51
CA VAL A 122 5.54 4.55 -9.47
C VAL A 122 4.10 4.16 -9.79
N ILE A 123 3.23 5.13 -10.04
CA ILE A 123 1.81 4.88 -10.31
C ILE A 123 1.62 4.14 -11.62
N SER A 124 2.37 4.49 -12.67
CA SER A 124 2.32 3.78 -13.96
C SER A 124 2.75 2.32 -13.83
N ALA A 125 3.72 2.03 -12.97
CA ALA A 125 4.25 0.68 -12.80
C ALA A 125 3.32 -0.26 -12.02
N VAL A 126 2.64 0.23 -10.98
CA VAL A 126 1.90 -0.63 -10.04
C VAL A 126 0.48 -0.18 -9.70
N GLY A 127 0.07 1.00 -10.13
CA GLY A 127 -1.17 1.66 -9.72
C GLY A 127 -1.03 2.39 -8.38
N ASN A 128 -2.13 2.96 -7.90
CA ASN A 128 -2.24 3.51 -6.55
C ASN A 128 -2.44 2.41 -5.49
N TYR A 129 -2.59 2.80 -4.22
CA TYR A 129 -2.73 1.84 -3.12
C TYR A 129 -4.01 0.99 -3.23
N GLU A 130 -5.14 1.56 -3.62
CA GLU A 130 -6.40 0.81 -3.85
C GLU A 130 -6.22 -0.23 -4.96
N GLU A 131 -5.64 0.13 -6.11
CA GLU A 131 -5.41 -0.81 -7.22
C GLU A 131 -4.55 -2.01 -6.79
N ILE A 132 -3.53 -1.75 -5.96
CA ILE A 132 -2.69 -2.81 -5.38
C ILE A 132 -3.49 -3.67 -4.40
N TYR A 133 -4.31 -3.06 -3.54
CA TYR A 133 -5.11 -3.78 -2.56
C TYR A 133 -6.17 -4.66 -3.23
N GLU A 134 -6.91 -4.12 -4.19
CA GLU A 134 -7.96 -4.82 -4.93
C GLU A 134 -7.41 -6.00 -5.74
N ARG A 135 -6.22 -5.83 -6.33
CA ARG A 135 -5.58 -6.91 -7.10
C ARG A 135 -5.07 -8.06 -6.23
N ASN A 136 -4.61 -7.79 -5.00
CA ASN A 136 -3.85 -8.76 -4.21
C ASN A 136 -4.55 -9.24 -2.94
N ILE A 137 -5.30 -8.38 -2.26
CA ILE A 137 -5.84 -8.62 -0.92
C ILE A 137 -7.36 -8.82 -0.96
N ALA A 138 -8.09 -8.04 -1.76
CA ALA A 138 -9.55 -8.20 -1.89
C ALA A 138 -10.00 -9.63 -2.29
N PRO A 139 -9.27 -10.40 -3.13
CA PRO A 139 -9.63 -11.79 -3.44
C PRO A 139 -9.58 -12.75 -2.24
N LEU A 140 -8.93 -12.34 -1.14
CA LEU A 140 -8.89 -13.08 0.13
C LEU A 140 -10.06 -12.72 1.06
N GLU A 141 -10.98 -11.87 0.58
CA GLU A 141 -12.15 -11.37 1.31
C GLU A 141 -11.79 -10.63 2.61
N ILE A 142 -10.64 -9.95 2.60
CA ILE A 142 -10.19 -9.13 3.72
C ILE A 142 -10.65 -7.68 3.50
N PRO A 143 -11.54 -7.14 4.34
CA PRO A 143 -11.94 -5.74 4.24
C PRO A 143 -10.77 -4.81 4.54
N ARG A 144 -10.74 -3.63 3.92
CA ARG A 144 -9.64 -2.66 4.09
C ARG A 144 -9.42 -2.28 5.56
N GLU A 145 -10.51 -2.04 6.30
CA GLU A 145 -10.48 -1.62 7.71
C GLU A 145 -9.45 -0.50 7.94
N LEU A 146 -8.41 -0.74 8.75
CA LEU A 146 -7.34 0.21 9.05
C LEU A 146 -6.49 0.60 7.82
N ASN A 147 -6.47 -0.23 6.77
CA ASN A 147 -5.85 0.07 5.47
C ASN A 147 -6.76 0.90 4.55
N SER A 148 -7.79 1.55 5.09
CA SER A 148 -8.52 2.59 4.36
C SER A 148 -7.82 3.93 4.46
N LEU A 149 -8.11 4.85 3.55
CA LEU A 149 -7.71 6.26 3.68
C LEU A 149 -8.24 6.82 5.00
N TYR A 150 -7.49 7.77 5.57
CA TYR A 150 -7.91 8.47 6.79
C TYR A 150 -9.24 9.22 6.62
N THR A 151 -9.53 9.69 5.40
CA THR A 151 -10.81 10.32 5.02
C THR A 151 -11.99 9.35 5.09
N ASP A 152 -11.71 8.05 4.96
CA ASP A 152 -12.69 6.95 5.03
C ASP A 152 -12.68 6.23 6.39
N GLY A 153 -12.01 6.82 7.39
CA GLY A 153 -11.95 6.29 8.75
C GLY A 153 -10.86 5.24 8.98
N GLY A 154 -9.95 5.02 8.03
CA GLY A 154 -8.75 4.20 8.20
C GLY A 154 -7.55 4.98 8.73
N LEU A 155 -6.35 4.42 8.55
CA LEU A 155 -5.09 4.97 9.06
C LEU A 155 -4.10 5.39 7.96
N LEU A 156 -4.41 5.15 6.68
CA LEU A 156 -3.53 5.54 5.59
C LEU A 156 -3.62 7.04 5.37
N TYR A 157 -2.49 7.72 5.57
CA TYR A 157 -2.36 9.16 5.49
C TYR A 157 -1.04 9.50 4.82
N ALA A 158 -1.10 10.15 3.65
CA ALA A 158 0.06 10.73 3.02
C ALA A 158 0.25 12.17 3.53
N PRO A 159 1.47 12.58 3.95
CA PRO A 159 1.73 13.97 4.23
C PRO A 159 1.57 14.79 2.93
N PRO A 160 1.19 16.08 3.04
CA PRO A 160 1.05 16.94 1.87
C PRO A 160 2.37 17.09 1.12
N TYR A 161 2.28 17.05 -0.21
CA TYR A 161 3.40 17.31 -1.12
C TYR A 161 3.61 18.82 -1.26
N ARG A 162 4.51 19.39 -0.46
CA ARG A 162 4.74 20.84 -0.33
C ARG A 162 6.12 21.15 0.25
#